data_AF-E6KRP2-F1
#
_entry.id   AF-E6KRP2-F1
#
_cell.length_a   1.000
_cell.length_b   1.000
_cell.length_c   1.000
_cell.angle_alpha   90.00
_cell.angle_beta   90.00
_cell.angle_gamma   90.00
#
_symmetry.space_group_name_H-M   'P 1'
#
loop_
_entity.id
_entity.type
_entity.pdbx_description
1 polymer ?
#
loop_
_entity_poly.entity_id
_entity_poly.type
_entity_poly.pdbx_seq_one_letter_code
_entity_poly.pdbx_strand_id
1 'polypeptide(L)'
;MGRLWHTLLLSRWRPVLAWVPIESAIRRRQAGYYEALARSGAADSCEDFVEFMLEAIREAILPYARPVSAADAERARALDFLSDNSRGTSAARREALSASSRGSRKEEGVLERQGSPRSGSWTVHVDHHSANS
;
A
#
# COMPACT_ATOMS: atom_id res chain seq x y z
N MET A 1 -10.55 -32.18 -3.96
CA MET A 1 -9.54 -31.72 -4.95
C MET A 1 -10.12 -30.59 -5.81
N GLY A 2 -10.37 -29.41 -5.21
CA GLY A 2 -10.95 -28.26 -5.91
C GLY A 2 -10.41 -26.95 -5.35
N ARG A 3 -9.10 -26.88 -5.09
CA ARG A 3 -8.47 -25.77 -4.34
C ARG A 3 -7.56 -24.88 -5.19
N LEU A 4 -7.35 -25.22 -6.46
CA LEU A 4 -6.53 -24.45 -7.41
C LEU A 4 -7.30 -23.30 -8.07
N TRP A 5 -8.62 -23.23 -7.91
CA TRP A 5 -9.41 -22.21 -8.61
C TRP A 5 -9.19 -20.80 -8.06
N HIS A 6 -8.85 -20.64 -6.76
CA HIS A 6 -8.59 -19.31 -6.20
C HIS A 6 -7.33 -18.69 -6.79
N THR A 7 -6.20 -19.41 -6.79
CA THR A 7 -4.99 -18.93 -7.46
C THR A 7 -5.17 -18.82 -8.98
N LEU A 8 -5.95 -19.68 -9.63
CA LEU A 8 -6.27 -19.53 -11.06
C LEU A 8 -7.11 -18.28 -11.34
N LEU A 9 -8.11 -17.99 -10.51
CA LEU A 9 -8.95 -16.80 -10.65
C LEU A 9 -8.13 -15.52 -10.46
N LEU A 10 -7.32 -15.49 -9.39
CA LEU A 10 -6.50 -14.34 -9.05
C LEU A 10 -5.35 -14.13 -10.03
N SER A 11 -4.73 -15.20 -10.53
CA SER A 11 -3.70 -15.11 -11.58
C SER A 11 -4.25 -14.61 -12.92
N ARG A 12 -5.50 -14.94 -13.25
CA ARG A 12 -6.17 -14.41 -14.44
C ARG A 12 -6.51 -12.92 -14.32
N TRP A 13 -6.79 -12.45 -13.11
CA TRP A 13 -6.98 -11.02 -12.84
C TRP A 13 -5.64 -10.26 -12.82
N ARG A 14 -4.63 -10.80 -12.13
CA ARG A 14 -3.27 -10.25 -12.04
C ARG A 14 -2.23 -11.37 -12.04
N PRO A 15 -1.41 -11.51 -13.11
CA PRO A 15 -0.45 -12.60 -13.25
C PRO A 15 0.54 -12.74 -12.08
N VAL A 16 0.90 -11.64 -11.42
CA VAL A 16 1.81 -11.65 -10.25
C VAL A 16 1.27 -12.48 -9.08
N LEU A 17 -0.05 -12.62 -8.96
CA LEU A 17 -0.67 -13.37 -7.87
C LEU A 17 -0.51 -14.89 -8.02
N ALA A 18 -0.10 -15.38 -9.19
CA ALA A 18 0.23 -16.80 -9.40
C ALA A 18 1.38 -17.28 -8.50
N TRP A 19 2.21 -16.36 -8.02
CA TRP A 19 3.40 -16.65 -7.22
C TRP A 19 3.17 -16.51 -5.70
N VAL A 20 1.97 -16.09 -5.30
CA VAL A 20 1.62 -15.91 -3.88
C VAL A 20 1.02 -17.22 -3.35
N PRO A 21 1.45 -17.73 -2.18
CA PRO A 21 0.97 -19.01 -1.63
C PRO A 21 -0.40 -18.87 -0.95
N ILE A 22 -1.41 -18.44 -1.70
CA ILE A 22 -2.76 -18.11 -1.20
C ILE A 22 -3.46 -19.35 -0.63
N GLU A 23 -3.38 -20.49 -1.33
CA GLU A 23 -3.97 -21.74 -0.82
C GLU A 23 -3.37 -22.18 0.50
N SER A 24 -2.06 -22.00 0.66
CA SER A 24 -1.38 -22.33 1.92
C SER A 24 -1.83 -21.40 3.05
N ALA A 25 -2.05 -20.12 2.77
CA ALA A 25 -2.60 -19.17 3.73
C ALA A 25 -4.01 -19.57 4.17
N ILE A 26 -4.89 -19.92 3.22
CA ILE A 26 -6.26 -20.39 3.51
C ILE A 26 -6.21 -21.70 4.31
N ARG A 27 -5.33 -22.65 3.95
CA ARG A 27 -5.19 -23.94 4.66
C ARG A 27 -4.74 -23.76 6.10
N ARG A 28 -3.86 -22.80 6.41
CA ARG A 28 -3.48 -22.49 7.80
C ARG A 28 -4.67 -22.04 8.64
N ARG A 29 -5.68 -21.45 8.00
CA ARG A 29 -6.92 -20.96 8.62
C ARG A 29 -8.12 -21.88 8.33
N GLN A 30 -7.88 -23.19 8.15
CA GLN A 30 -8.92 -24.13 7.72
C GLN A 30 -10.13 -24.19 8.67
N ALA A 31 -9.93 -24.02 9.97
CA ALA A 31 -11.03 -23.94 10.93
C ALA A 31 -11.93 -22.71 10.65
N GLY A 32 -11.32 -21.53 10.53
CA GLY A 32 -12.04 -20.29 10.23
C GLY A 32 -12.72 -20.30 8.86
N TYR A 33 -12.14 -20.98 7.87
CA TYR A 33 -12.77 -21.16 6.56
C TYR A 33 -14.13 -21.85 6.67
N TYR A 34 -14.19 -22.98 7.39
CA TYR A 34 -15.45 -23.72 7.54
C TYR A 34 -16.42 -23.01 8.47
N GLU A 35 -15.92 -22.29 9.47
CA GLU A 35 -16.75 -21.48 10.35
C GLU A 35 -17.43 -20.35 9.57
N ALA A 36 -16.67 -19.57 8.79
CA ALA A 36 -17.20 -18.51 7.95
C ALA A 36 -18.19 -19.05 6.90
N LEU A 37 -17.89 -20.21 6.31
CA LEU A 37 -18.81 -20.88 5.37
C LEU A 37 -20.11 -21.32 6.06
N ALA A 38 -20.03 -21.84 7.28
CA ALA A 38 -21.20 -22.27 8.05
C ALA A 38 -22.07 -21.07 8.46
N ARG A 39 -21.46 -19.98 8.94
CA ARG A 39 -22.17 -18.74 9.28
C ARG A 39 -22.84 -18.13 8.06
N SER A 40 -22.13 -18.07 6.92
CA SER A 40 -22.71 -17.60 5.67
C SER A 40 -23.91 -18.44 5.21
N GLY A 41 -23.84 -19.77 5.35
CA GLY A 41 -24.96 -20.64 5.05
C GLY A 41 -26.15 -20.45 5.99
N ALA A 42 -25.89 -20.17 7.28
CA ALA A 42 -26.94 -19.92 8.27
C ALA A 42 -27.60 -18.54 8.11
N ALA A 43 -26.84 -17.54 7.67
CA ALA A 43 -27.31 -16.17 7.47
C ALA A 43 -27.91 -15.92 6.07
N ASP A 44 -27.90 -16.93 5.18
CA ASP A 44 -28.22 -16.79 3.75
C ASP A 44 -27.46 -15.63 3.06
N SER A 45 -26.25 -15.36 3.54
CA SER A 45 -25.40 -14.25 3.09
C SER A 45 -23.95 -14.70 2.96
N CYS A 46 -23.29 -14.32 1.86
CA CYS A 46 -21.89 -14.67 1.63
C CYS A 46 -20.88 -13.69 2.26
N GLU A 47 -21.36 -12.67 2.99
CA GLU A 47 -20.54 -11.58 3.54
C GLU A 47 -19.38 -12.10 4.40
N ASP A 48 -19.68 -12.87 5.46
CA ASP A 48 -18.69 -13.47 6.35
C ASP A 48 -17.64 -14.30 5.61
N PHE A 49 -18.07 -15.09 4.62
CA PHE A 49 -17.18 -15.93 3.83
C PHE A 49 -16.27 -15.08 2.93
N VAL A 50 -16.81 -14.06 2.26
CA VAL A 50 -16.04 -13.16 1.39
C VAL A 50 -15.04 -12.35 2.20
N GLU A 51 -15.45 -11.82 3.36
CA GLU A 51 -14.58 -11.10 4.28
C GLU A 51 -13.39 -11.98 4.71
N PHE A 52 -13.67 -13.19 5.20
CA PHE A 52 -12.64 -14.15 5.57
C PHE A 52 -11.65 -14.43 4.42
N MET A 53 -12.18 -14.62 3.21
CA MET A 53 -11.36 -14.91 2.03
C MET A 53 -10.46 -13.72 1.66
N LEU A 54 -10.97 -12.49 1.72
CA LEU A 54 -10.20 -11.28 1.46
C LEU A 54 -9.09 -11.07 2.50
N GLU A 55 -9.37 -11.34 3.77
CA GLU A 55 -8.35 -11.30 4.81
C GLU A 55 -7.24 -12.32 4.56
N ALA A 56 -7.60 -13.58 4.25
CA ALA A 56 -6.62 -14.64 4.02
C ALA A 56 -5.73 -14.31 2.80
N ILE A 57 -6.30 -13.71 1.75
CA ILE A 57 -5.55 -13.22 0.59
C ILE A 57 -4.63 -12.06 0.99
N ARG A 58 -5.14 -11.09 1.76
CA ARG A 58 -4.35 -9.94 2.25
C ARG A 58 -3.14 -10.40 3.06
N GLU A 59 -3.34 -11.32 3.99
CA GLU A 59 -2.27 -11.92 4.79
C GLU A 59 -1.26 -12.69 3.95
N ALA A 60 -1.71 -13.36 2.88
CA ALA A 60 -0.82 -14.07 1.97
C ALA A 60 0.08 -13.09 1.18
N ILE A 61 -0.44 -11.92 0.83
CA ILE A 61 0.27 -10.90 0.03
C ILE A 61 1.19 -10.04 0.91
N LEU A 62 0.80 -9.78 2.16
CA LEU A 62 1.48 -8.83 3.06
C LEU A 62 3.00 -9.06 3.20
N PRO A 63 3.53 -10.29 3.31
CA PRO A 63 4.98 -10.54 3.38
C PRO A 63 5.75 -10.12 2.12
N TYR A 64 5.07 -9.99 0.98
CA TYR A 64 5.66 -9.61 -0.31
C TYR A 64 5.40 -8.14 -0.65
N ALA A 65 4.55 -7.46 0.11
CA ALA A 65 4.30 -6.04 -0.08
C ALA A 65 5.49 -5.24 0.45
N ARG A 66 5.95 -4.24 -0.32
CA ARG A 66 6.87 -3.24 0.23
C ARG A 66 6.14 -2.54 1.38
N PRO A 67 6.74 -2.40 2.57
CA PRO A 67 6.14 -1.60 3.62
C PRO A 67 5.88 -0.21 3.04
N VAL A 68 4.64 0.27 3.17
CA VAL A 68 4.27 1.62 2.75
C VAL A 68 5.15 2.56 3.54
N SER A 69 6.09 3.21 2.85
CA SER A 69 6.95 4.19 3.52
C SER A 69 6.08 5.36 3.99
N ALA A 70 6.54 6.10 5.00
CA ALA A 70 5.86 7.33 5.41
C ALA A 70 5.64 8.27 4.21
N ALA A 71 6.60 8.30 3.27
CA ALA A 71 6.51 9.04 2.02
C ALA A 71 5.42 8.51 1.07
N ASP A 72 5.23 7.20 0.96
CA ASP A 72 4.15 6.61 0.15
C ASP A 72 2.77 6.91 0.75
N ALA A 73 2.64 6.87 2.08
CA ALA A 73 1.41 7.21 2.79
C ALA A 73 1.10 8.72 2.66
N GLU A 74 2.11 9.58 2.77
CA GLU A 74 1.96 11.02 2.57
C GLU A 74 1.57 11.34 1.12
N ARG A 75 2.18 10.66 0.14
CA ARG A 75 1.83 10.79 -1.27
C ARG A 75 0.40 10.32 -1.55
N ALA A 76 -0.04 9.22 -0.96
CA ALA A 76 -1.42 8.73 -1.10
C ALA A 76 -2.43 9.74 -0.54
N ARG A 77 -2.17 10.29 0.67
CA ARG A 77 -3.00 11.34 1.27
C ARG A 77 -3.04 12.61 0.42
N ALA A 78 -1.91 13.00 -0.16
CA ALA A 78 -1.84 14.14 -1.07
C ALA A 78 -2.64 13.91 -2.35
N LEU A 79 -2.63 12.69 -2.90
CA LEU A 79 -3.41 12.32 -4.09
C LEU A 79 -4.92 12.29 -3.81
N ASP A 80 -5.35 11.71 -2.68
CA ASP A 80 -6.75 11.72 -2.25
C ASP A 80 -7.25 13.16 -2.09
N PHE A 81 -6.50 14.00 -1.37
CA PHE A 81 -6.81 15.42 -1.20
C PHE A 81 -6.94 16.17 -2.54
N LEU A 82 -6.06 15.87 -3.51
CA LEU A 82 -6.12 16.49 -4.83
C LEU A 82 -7.31 15.99 -5.66
N SER A 83 -7.71 14.72 -5.49
CA SER A 83 -8.88 14.16 -6.16
C SER A 83 -10.19 14.76 -5.63
N ASP A 84 -10.29 14.98 -4.32
CA ASP A 84 -11.42 15.61 -3.66
C ASP A 84 -11.51 17.11 -3.99
N ASN A 85 -10.37 17.79 -4.21
CA ASN A 85 -10.29 19.20 -4.60
C ASN A 85 -10.09 19.41 -6.11
N SER A 86 -10.73 18.61 -6.95
CA SER A 86 -10.68 18.71 -8.42
C SER A 86 -11.16 20.06 -9.01
N ARG A 87 -11.79 20.93 -8.21
CA ARG A 87 -12.17 22.31 -8.58
C ARG A 87 -11.52 23.42 -7.73
N GLY A 88 -10.54 23.10 -6.90
CA GLY A 88 -9.90 24.07 -5.99
C GLY A 88 -8.92 25.02 -6.69
N THR A 89 -9.15 26.33 -6.53
CA THR A 89 -8.31 27.44 -7.00
C THR A 89 -6.86 27.30 -6.56
N SER A 90 -5.92 27.74 -7.41
CA SER A 90 -4.46 27.66 -7.26
C SER A 90 -3.89 28.16 -5.91
N ALA A 91 -4.67 28.92 -5.12
CA ALA A 91 -4.34 29.34 -3.76
C ALA A 91 -4.44 28.20 -2.73
N ALA A 92 -5.53 27.41 -2.74
CA ALA A 92 -5.73 26.29 -1.81
C ALA A 92 -4.68 25.17 -2.02
N ARG A 93 -4.25 24.98 -3.28
CA ARG A 93 -3.17 24.04 -3.64
C ARG A 93 -1.81 24.46 -3.07
N ARG A 94 -1.54 25.77 -3.01
CA ARG A 94 -0.30 26.33 -2.47
C ARG A 94 -0.25 26.22 -0.94
N GLU A 95 -1.39 26.40 -0.29
CA GLU A 95 -1.52 26.27 1.15
C GLU A 95 -1.33 24.83 1.64
N ALA A 96 -1.93 23.86 0.96
CA ALA A 96 -1.74 22.44 1.27
C ALA A 96 -0.28 21.97 1.11
N LEU A 97 0.42 22.39 0.04
CA LEU A 97 1.85 22.09 -0.12
C LEU A 97 2.73 22.78 0.95
N SER A 98 2.35 23.97 1.41
CA SER A 98 3.04 24.67 2.51
C SER A 98 2.83 24.02 3.88
N ALA A 99 1.76 23.23 4.04
CA ALA A 99 1.51 22.45 5.25
C ALA A 99 2.32 21.15 5.27
N SER A 100 2.46 20.47 4.12
CA SER A 100 3.34 19.30 3.97
C SER A 100 4.82 19.66 4.16
N SER A 101 5.27 20.82 3.66
CA SER A 101 6.66 21.29 3.89
C SER A 101 6.97 21.69 5.35
N ARG A 102 5.96 21.81 6.22
CA ARG A 102 6.15 22.03 7.67
C ARG A 102 6.33 20.73 8.46
N GLY A 103 6.08 19.58 7.84
CA GLY A 103 6.28 18.23 8.41
C GLY A 103 7.65 17.62 8.10
N SER A 104 8.41 18.15 7.13
CA SER A 104 9.79 17.72 6.88
C SER A 104 10.71 18.30 7.97
N ARG A 105 10.68 17.68 9.14
CA ARG A 105 11.73 17.79 10.13
C ARG A 105 13.03 17.39 9.42
N LYS A 106 13.99 18.31 9.37
CA LYS A 106 15.36 18.07 8.93
C LYS A 106 15.89 16.80 9.62
N GLU A 107 15.96 15.70 8.90
CA GLU A 107 16.95 14.68 9.21
C GLU A 107 18.29 15.23 8.70
N GLU A 108 19.12 15.61 9.67
CA GLU A 108 20.49 16.04 9.47
C GLU A 108 21.25 15.01 8.62
N GLY A 109 21.75 15.42 7.46
CA GLY A 109 22.77 14.66 6.73
C GLY A 109 22.71 14.69 5.20
N VAL A 110 21.55 14.92 4.57
CA VAL A 110 21.39 14.57 3.13
C VAL A 110 21.23 15.78 2.19
N LEU A 111 21.09 16.99 2.73
CA LEU A 111 20.78 18.18 1.92
C LEU A 111 21.76 19.32 2.20
N GLU A 112 22.74 19.51 1.32
CA GLU A 112 23.55 20.73 1.30
C GLU A 112 22.89 21.81 0.46
N ARG A 113 22.88 23.03 1.01
CA ARG A 113 22.32 24.21 0.34
C ARG A 113 23.42 24.91 -0.46
N GLN A 114 23.41 24.80 -1.78
CA GLN A 114 24.27 25.63 -2.63
C GLN A 114 23.57 26.92 -3.08
N GLY A 115 24.15 28.06 -2.70
CA GLY A 115 23.82 29.38 -3.25
C GLY A 115 23.30 30.43 -2.27
N SER A 116 23.07 31.65 -2.76
CA SER A 116 22.72 32.83 -1.95
C SER A 116 21.33 32.72 -1.27
N PRO A 117 21.04 33.37 -0.13
CA PRO A 117 19.79 33.24 0.63
C PRO A 117 18.50 33.47 -0.18
N ARG A 118 18.59 34.18 -1.31
CA ARG A 118 17.45 34.52 -2.18
C ARG A 118 17.32 33.68 -3.46
N SER A 119 18.31 32.84 -3.82
CA SER A 119 18.29 32.08 -5.08
C SER A 119 19.08 30.76 -5.04
N GLY A 120 19.15 30.11 -3.87
CA GLY A 120 19.83 28.81 -3.74
C GLY A 120 18.97 27.64 -4.24
N SER A 121 19.59 26.63 -4.84
CA SER A 121 18.95 25.37 -5.22
C SER A 121 19.38 24.25 -4.28
N TRP A 122 18.50 23.29 -4.03
CA TRP A 122 18.78 22.14 -3.17
C TRP A 122 19.19 20.95 -4.03
N THR A 123 20.35 20.37 -3.74
CA THR A 123 20.82 19.14 -4.39
C THR A 123 20.74 18.01 -3.37
N VAL A 124 20.08 16.91 -3.73
CA VAL A 124 19.91 15.72 -2.87
C VAL A 124 21.01 14.72 -3.21
N HIS A 125 21.84 14.35 -2.24
CA HIS A 125 22.75 13.22 -2.38
C HIS A 125 21.99 11.92 -2.10
N VAL A 126 21.71 11.12 -3.13
CA VAL A 126 21.21 9.76 -2.95
C VAL A 126 22.42 8.84 -2.91
N ASP A 127 22.77 8.34 -1.72
CA ASP A 127 23.81 7.31 -1.59
C ASP A 127 23.34 6.03 -2.29
N HIS A 128 23.89 5.77 -3.48
CA HIS A 128 23.83 4.47 -4.12
C HIS A 128 24.87 3.55 -3.46
N HIS A 129 24.50 2.92 -2.34
CA HIS A 129 25.24 1.72 -1.91
C HIS A 129 24.72 0.49 -2.66
N SER A 130 25.22 0.33 -3.88
CA SER A 130 25.29 -0.98 -4.53
C SER A 130 26.48 -1.77 -3.98
N ALA A 131 26.19 -3.01 -3.60
CA ALA A 131 27.01 -4.20 -3.72
C ALA A 131 28.33 -4.35 -2.93
N ASN A 132 28.50 -5.61 -2.49
CA ASN A 132 29.75 -6.38 -2.39
C ASN A 132 30.45 -6.44 -1.02
N SER A 133 30.12 -7.47 -0.23
CA SER A 133 31.04 -8.54 0.22
C SER A 133 30.27 -9.62 0.98
#